data_AF-A0A9E0UZN7-F1
#
_entry.id   AF-A0A9E0UZN7-F1
#
_cell.length_a   1.000
_cell.length_b   1.000
_cell.length_c   1.000
_cell.angle_alpha   90.00
_cell.angle_beta   90.00
_cell.angle_gamma   90.00
#
_symmetry.space_group_name_H-M   'P 1'
#
loop_
_entity.id
_entity.type
_entity.pdbx_description
1 polymer ?
#
loop_
_entity_poly.entity_id
_entity_poly.type
_entity_poly.pdbx_seq_one_letter_code
_entity_poly.pdbx_strand_id
1 'polypeptide(L)'
;MRDEPHIRDVLHGSARTLVLLGCGLLAVLAHGQYLGGQGRGTVQSGCEPSDCLDVPGGSAMPGTSCDDGNACTIADVYMASCQCTGTPSPDSDGDLICDILDICPNDPFNDQDADGICGDVDNCPTVPGLIGDTCNDGNCFTLEDVITPDCVCTGTGTGEEGSILGNTILADGLSYWFSTTDVVGAQYTWSILPNAVGWQLNAQGAVASVVAPSSNAEVELCVSATLNDTICVVQACTPLFVMDVGSMPMPTLVHGITIRPNPSDGRFELRRSTQMSGPVLFEVLDAMGRSVIPTTVMSSTGTLIDLGPASPGVYLVKIRDSEGAHVLRAAKSR
;
A
#
# COMPACT_ATOMS: atom_id res chain seq x y z
N MET A 1 -8.66 60.60 25.60
CA MET A 1 -9.85 61.42 25.91
C MET A 1 -10.50 60.90 27.18
N ARG A 2 -10.13 61.50 28.32
CA ARG A 2 -10.93 61.58 29.54
C ARG A 2 -10.23 62.57 30.48
N ASP A 3 -10.97 63.64 30.74
CA ASP A 3 -10.98 64.52 31.92
C ASP A 3 -9.70 65.24 32.35
N GLU A 4 -9.63 66.52 31.95
CA GLU A 4 -8.90 67.56 32.69
C GLU A 4 -9.59 67.91 34.02
N PRO A 5 -8.83 68.41 35.00
CA PRO A 5 -9.34 69.48 35.85
C PRO A 5 -8.41 70.69 35.97
N HIS A 6 -9.02 71.84 35.67
CA HIS A 6 -8.84 73.22 36.12
C HIS A 6 -7.69 73.59 37.09
N ILE A 7 -6.89 74.54 36.62
CA ILE A 7 -6.02 75.45 37.39
C ILE A 7 -6.87 76.48 38.16
N ARG A 8 -6.69 76.57 39.48
CA ARG A 8 -7.00 77.75 40.31
C ARG A 8 -5.92 77.95 41.37
N ASP A 9 -5.34 79.16 41.38
CA ASP A 9 -4.36 79.68 42.32
C ASP A 9 -4.84 79.68 43.78
N VAL A 10 -3.93 79.39 44.74
CA VAL A 10 -3.66 80.23 45.93
C VAL A 10 -2.22 79.97 46.40
N LEU A 11 -1.41 81.04 46.41
CA LEU A 11 -0.07 81.12 47.00
C LEU A 11 -0.07 81.06 48.53
N HIS A 12 1.09 80.71 49.07
CA HIS A 12 1.57 80.84 50.47
C HIS A 12 1.49 79.58 51.34
N GLY A 13 2.61 78.86 51.41
CA GLY A 13 2.81 77.83 52.41
C GLY A 13 3.99 76.93 52.07
N SER A 14 5.11 77.14 52.75
CA SER A 14 6.34 76.38 52.62
C SER A 14 6.15 74.88 52.91
N ALA A 15 6.18 74.03 51.88
CA ALA A 15 6.86 72.72 51.87
C ALA A 15 6.68 72.07 50.48
N ARG A 16 7.80 71.63 49.92
CA ARG A 16 7.98 71.20 48.54
C ARG A 16 7.42 69.79 48.33
N THR A 17 6.50 69.61 47.38
CA THR A 17 6.12 68.28 46.87
C THR A 17 7.34 67.67 46.17
N LEU A 18 7.91 66.62 46.76
CA LEU A 18 8.94 65.80 46.12
C LEU A 18 8.23 64.84 45.16
N VAL A 19 8.14 65.23 43.88
CA VAL A 19 7.77 64.29 42.82
C VAL A 19 9.02 63.49 42.48
N LEU A 20 9.05 62.21 42.90
CA LEU A 20 10.01 61.23 42.40
C LEU A 20 9.64 60.90 40.95
N LEU A 21 10.11 61.72 40.01
CA LEU A 21 10.29 61.31 38.63
C LEU A 21 11.63 60.58 38.56
N GLY A 22 11.61 59.39 37.97
CA GLY A 22 12.75 58.48 37.89
C GLY A 22 14.06 59.18 37.51
N CYS A 23 15.11 58.78 38.24
CA CYS A 23 16.53 58.94 37.96
C CYS A 23 16.94 60.13 37.07
N GLY A 24 16.84 61.35 37.58
CA GLY A 24 17.40 62.54 36.95
C GLY A 24 17.77 63.59 37.99
N LEU A 25 19.06 63.74 38.27
CA LEU A 25 19.59 64.71 39.23
C LEU A 25 19.35 66.15 38.74
N LEU A 26 18.62 66.97 39.50
CA LEU A 26 18.73 68.43 39.41
C LEU A 26 19.54 68.96 40.61
N ALA A 27 20.86 68.79 40.54
CA ALA A 27 21.77 69.52 41.42
C ALA A 27 22.13 70.84 40.74
N VAL A 28 21.35 71.89 41.00
CA VAL A 28 21.84 73.27 40.87
C VAL A 28 22.11 73.78 42.27
N LEU A 29 23.41 73.88 42.59
CA LEU A 29 23.93 74.43 43.82
C LEU A 29 23.46 75.88 44.00
N ALA A 30 22.78 76.17 45.12
CA ALA A 30 22.79 77.50 45.71
C ALA A 30 22.65 77.42 47.23
N HIS A 31 23.80 77.60 47.88
CA HIS A 31 24.01 78.13 49.24
C HIS A 31 23.59 77.26 50.44
N GLY A 32 24.58 76.46 50.88
CA GLY A 32 25.13 76.56 52.24
C GLY A 32 24.33 75.96 53.38
N GLN A 33 24.79 74.79 53.86
CA GLN A 33 25.19 74.56 55.25
C GLN A 33 25.61 73.09 55.41
N TYR A 34 26.92 72.86 55.66
CA TYR A 34 27.42 71.59 56.18
C TYR A 34 27.19 71.56 57.69
N LEU A 35 26.51 70.54 58.20
CA LEU A 35 26.64 70.11 59.60
C LEU A 35 26.66 68.58 59.69
N GLY A 36 27.87 68.06 59.93
CA GLY A 36 28.14 67.00 60.91
C GLY A 36 27.60 65.59 60.64
N GLY A 37 28.44 64.74 60.02
CA GLY A 37 28.29 63.29 60.07
C GLY A 37 29.53 62.58 59.54
N GLN A 38 30.39 62.10 60.44
CA GLN A 38 31.54 61.26 60.14
C GLN A 38 31.07 59.91 59.57
N GLY A 39 31.01 59.83 58.25
CA GLY A 39 30.85 58.59 57.52
C GLY A 39 31.54 58.79 56.18
N ARG A 40 32.75 58.25 56.02
CA ARG A 40 33.46 58.19 54.75
C ARG A 40 32.82 57.12 53.87
N GLY A 41 31.52 57.28 53.61
CA GLY A 41 30.81 56.54 52.57
C GLY A 41 31.03 57.29 51.28
N THR A 42 31.79 56.70 50.36
CA THR A 42 31.59 56.99 48.94
C THR A 42 30.09 56.80 48.70
N VAL A 43 29.37 57.87 48.36
CA VAL A 43 28.03 57.73 47.77
C VAL A 43 28.30 57.11 46.40
N GLN A 44 28.44 55.80 46.37
CA GLN A 44 28.39 55.02 45.16
C GLN A 44 26.97 55.24 44.67
N SER A 45 26.80 56.10 43.66
CA SER A 45 25.55 56.26 42.94
C SER A 45 25.25 54.89 42.32
N GLY A 46 24.58 54.02 43.09
CA GLY A 46 24.30 52.63 42.76
C GLY A 46 23.20 52.47 41.71
N CYS A 47 23.17 53.34 40.71
CA CYS A 47 22.44 53.06 39.49
C CYS A 47 23.43 52.42 38.52
N GLU A 48 23.60 51.10 38.67
CA GLU A 48 24.15 50.29 37.59
C GLU A 48 23.29 50.55 36.33
N PRO A 49 23.88 50.72 35.14
CA PRO A 49 23.11 50.81 33.91
C PRO A 49 22.16 49.63 33.80
N SER A 50 20.89 49.89 33.45
CA SER A 50 19.95 48.83 33.10
C SER A 50 20.38 48.13 31.81
N ASP A 51 20.21 46.82 31.76
CA ASP A 51 20.39 46.02 30.55
C ASP A 51 19.18 46.15 29.61
N CYS A 52 19.19 45.42 28.49
CA CYS A 52 18.12 45.44 27.49
C CYS A 52 16.79 44.84 27.96
N LEU A 53 16.72 44.25 29.16
CA LEU A 53 15.51 43.75 29.81
C LEU A 53 15.09 44.61 31.00
N ASP A 54 15.58 45.85 31.06
CA ASP A 54 15.35 46.80 32.16
C ASP A 54 15.83 46.29 33.54
N VAL A 55 16.82 45.39 33.57
CA VAL A 55 17.43 44.87 34.80
C VAL A 55 18.71 45.65 35.11
N PRO A 56 18.77 46.44 36.20
CA PRO A 56 20.00 47.12 36.63
C PRO A 56 21.13 46.13 36.89
N GLY A 57 22.27 46.29 36.21
CA GLY A 57 23.40 45.36 36.31
C GLY A 57 23.14 43.98 35.69
N GLY A 58 22.11 43.85 34.85
CA GLY A 58 21.77 42.61 34.18
C GLY A 58 22.73 42.22 33.05
N SER A 59 22.60 40.98 32.56
CA SER A 59 23.51 40.40 31.57
C SER A 59 23.07 40.59 30.12
N ALA A 60 21.87 41.12 29.85
CA ALA A 60 21.36 41.33 28.49
C ALA A 60 21.93 42.62 27.87
N MET A 61 23.24 42.64 27.64
CA MET A 61 23.92 43.79 27.03
C MET A 61 23.91 43.71 25.49
N PRO A 62 24.06 44.83 24.78
CA PRO A 62 24.31 44.79 23.34
C PRO A 62 25.48 43.84 22.99
N GLY A 63 25.25 42.94 22.05
CA GLY A 63 26.16 41.88 21.62
C GLY A 63 25.97 40.54 22.34
N THR A 64 25.12 40.45 23.37
CA THR A 64 24.77 39.15 23.97
C THR A 64 23.69 38.44 23.15
N SER A 65 23.70 37.11 23.18
CA SER A 65 22.69 36.29 22.52
C SER A 65 21.30 36.56 23.07
N CYS A 66 20.30 36.52 22.19
CA CYS A 66 18.89 36.62 22.54
C CYS A 66 18.08 35.67 21.63
N ASP A 67 16.75 35.76 21.68
CA ASP A 67 15.84 35.05 20.77
C ASP A 67 14.80 36.08 20.32
N ASP A 68 14.78 36.41 19.04
CA ASP A 68 13.83 37.40 18.48
C ASP A 68 12.47 36.76 18.11
N GLY A 69 12.33 35.45 18.34
CA GLY A 69 11.14 34.66 18.06
C GLY A 69 10.96 34.29 16.59
N ASN A 70 11.89 34.67 15.71
CA ASN A 70 11.86 34.32 14.29
C ASN A 70 12.78 33.11 14.03
N ALA A 71 12.17 31.98 13.70
CA ALA A 71 12.92 30.75 13.41
C ALA A 71 13.74 30.83 12.11
N CYS A 72 13.51 31.84 11.26
CA CYS A 72 14.27 32.11 10.05
C CYS A 72 15.41 33.12 10.24
N THR A 73 15.76 33.46 11.47
CA THR A 73 16.96 34.22 11.80
C THR A 73 17.93 33.35 12.59
N ILE A 74 19.23 33.55 12.34
CA ILE A 74 20.32 32.88 13.03
C ILE A 74 21.17 33.88 13.79
N ALA A 75 21.79 33.41 14.88
CA ALA A 75 22.71 34.20 15.70
C ALA A 75 22.10 35.52 16.20
N ASP A 76 20.90 35.43 16.77
CA ASP A 76 20.18 36.54 17.39
C ASP A 76 21.00 37.22 18.48
N VAL A 77 21.18 38.52 18.35
CA VAL A 77 21.94 39.34 19.30
C VAL A 77 21.22 40.64 19.61
N TYR A 78 21.38 41.12 20.85
CA TYR A 78 20.91 42.47 21.19
C TYR A 78 21.75 43.52 20.47
N MET A 79 21.10 44.40 19.71
CA MET A 79 21.75 45.55 19.08
C MET A 79 22.01 46.67 20.10
N ALA A 80 22.75 47.71 19.70
CA ALA A 80 22.93 48.92 20.52
C ALA A 80 21.61 49.62 20.90
N SER A 81 20.54 49.38 20.13
CA SER A 81 19.17 49.85 20.40
C SER A 81 18.38 48.93 21.33
N CYS A 82 19.00 47.87 21.89
CA CYS A 82 18.34 46.82 22.66
C CYS A 82 17.24 46.05 21.92
N GLN A 83 17.22 46.13 20.58
CA GLN A 83 16.42 45.23 19.77
C GLN A 83 17.13 43.89 19.65
N CYS A 84 16.40 42.80 19.87
CA CYS A 84 16.88 41.47 19.53
C CYS A 84 16.62 41.24 18.05
N THR A 85 17.67 40.97 17.29
CA THR A 85 17.58 40.68 15.85
C THR A 85 18.64 39.67 15.48
N GLY A 86 18.31 38.69 14.62
CA GLY A 86 19.30 37.82 14.00
C GLY A 86 19.65 38.17 12.55
N THR A 87 20.52 37.34 11.98
CA THR A 87 20.86 37.37 10.55
C THR A 87 19.83 36.51 9.80
N PRO A 88 19.17 37.02 8.75
CA PRO A 88 18.22 36.22 7.98
C PRO A 88 18.89 34.96 7.39
N SER A 89 18.28 33.80 7.61
CA SER A 89 18.58 32.60 6.84
C SER A 89 18.09 32.81 5.40
N PRO A 90 18.86 32.41 4.38
CA PRO A 90 18.37 32.38 3.01
C PRO A 90 17.16 31.44 2.87
N ASP A 91 16.45 31.65 1.76
CA ASP A 91 15.44 30.78 1.17
C ASP A 91 15.96 30.54 -0.25
N SER A 92 16.71 29.45 -0.41
CA SER A 92 17.56 29.20 -1.56
C SER A 92 16.79 28.76 -2.80
N ASP A 93 15.60 28.18 -2.63
CA ASP A 93 14.74 27.72 -3.73
C ASP A 93 13.45 28.53 -3.91
N GLY A 94 13.07 29.36 -2.94
CA GLY A 94 11.97 30.30 -3.01
C GLY A 94 10.60 29.72 -2.64
N ASP A 95 10.54 28.68 -1.82
CA ASP A 95 9.29 28.04 -1.38
C ASP A 95 8.62 28.68 -0.14
N LEU A 96 9.26 29.74 0.39
CA LEU A 96 8.87 30.48 1.60
C LEU A 96 9.20 29.79 2.93
N ILE A 97 9.97 28.71 2.90
CA ILE A 97 10.64 28.10 4.03
C ILE A 97 12.11 28.52 3.97
N CYS A 98 12.65 28.98 5.10
CA CYS A 98 14.06 29.32 5.15
C CYS A 98 14.93 28.06 5.27
N ASP A 99 16.13 28.07 4.69
CA ASP A 99 17.05 26.93 4.58
C ASP A 99 17.31 26.19 5.91
N ILE A 100 17.20 26.87 7.06
CA ILE A 100 17.41 26.26 8.38
C ILE A 100 16.22 25.43 8.87
N LEU A 101 15.02 25.67 8.34
CA LEU A 101 13.80 24.92 8.62
C LEU A 101 13.38 24.02 7.47
N ASP A 102 14.02 24.18 6.32
CA ASP A 102 13.74 23.43 5.13
C ASP A 102 14.50 22.11 5.12
N ILE A 103 13.76 21.01 4.93
CA ILE A 103 14.35 19.67 4.77
C ILE A 103 14.94 19.50 3.36
N CYS A 104 14.46 20.29 2.40
CA CYS A 104 14.86 20.33 1.02
C CYS A 104 15.28 21.72 0.55
N PRO A 105 16.36 22.33 1.11
CA PRO A 105 16.73 23.74 0.87
C PRO A 105 17.03 24.15 -0.58
N ASN A 106 16.97 23.24 -1.53
CA ASN A 106 17.26 23.51 -2.94
C ASN A 106 16.16 23.00 -3.87
N ASP A 107 15.02 22.56 -3.34
CA ASP A 107 13.87 22.07 -4.10
C ASP A 107 12.58 22.78 -3.68
N PRO A 108 12.05 23.68 -4.53
CA PRO A 108 10.88 24.46 -4.16
C PRO A 108 9.60 23.63 -4.05
N PHE A 109 9.63 22.36 -4.47
CA PHE A 109 8.50 21.44 -4.34
C PHE A 109 8.62 20.49 -3.15
N ASN A 110 9.71 20.57 -2.38
CA ASN A 110 10.03 19.66 -1.28
C ASN A 110 9.99 18.18 -1.71
N ASP A 111 10.05 17.28 -0.72
CA ASP A 111 9.77 15.86 -0.89
C ASP A 111 8.27 15.64 -1.23
N GLN A 112 7.96 15.67 -2.52
CA GLN A 112 6.59 15.67 -3.04
C GLN A 112 5.88 14.32 -2.83
N ASP A 113 6.61 13.21 -2.76
CA ASP A 113 6.05 11.87 -2.59
C ASP A 113 6.26 11.26 -1.19
N ALA A 114 6.98 11.97 -0.32
CA ALA A 114 7.21 11.65 1.08
C ALA A 114 8.05 10.38 1.31
N ASP A 115 9.00 10.09 0.43
CA ASP A 115 9.94 8.98 0.59
C ASP A 115 11.19 9.31 1.42
N GLY A 116 11.36 10.59 1.78
CA GLY A 116 12.47 11.13 2.55
C GLY A 116 13.62 11.66 1.69
N ILE A 117 13.44 11.77 0.37
CA ILE A 117 14.41 12.28 -0.59
C ILE A 117 13.82 13.55 -1.23
N CYS A 118 14.62 14.61 -1.31
CA CYS A 118 14.19 15.84 -1.96
C CYS A 118 14.10 15.64 -3.47
N GLY A 119 13.10 16.22 -4.11
CA GLY A 119 12.81 16.04 -5.53
C GLY A 119 13.92 16.54 -6.48
N ASP A 120 14.80 17.44 -6.02
CA ASP A 120 15.98 17.88 -6.76
C ASP A 120 17.08 16.81 -6.86
N VAL A 121 17.12 15.87 -5.90
CA VAL A 121 18.08 14.75 -5.85
C VAL A 121 17.42 13.38 -6.03
N ASP A 122 16.10 13.33 -6.12
CA ASP A 122 15.34 12.14 -6.42
C ASP A 122 15.29 11.86 -7.94
N ASN A 123 15.52 10.61 -8.31
CA ASN A 123 15.41 10.17 -9.69
C ASN A 123 13.96 9.88 -10.12
N CYS A 124 13.03 9.82 -9.17
CA CYS A 124 11.59 9.74 -9.41
C CYS A 124 10.75 10.61 -8.45
N PRO A 125 10.79 11.97 -8.60
CA PRO A 125 10.27 12.95 -7.63
C PRO A 125 8.76 12.92 -7.29
N THR A 126 8.01 11.94 -7.80
CA THR A 126 6.55 11.84 -7.63
C THR A 126 6.10 10.41 -7.29
N VAL A 127 7.02 9.48 -7.12
CA VAL A 127 6.75 8.07 -6.83
C VAL A 127 7.69 7.61 -5.71
N PRO A 128 7.15 7.23 -4.53
CA PRO A 128 7.99 6.97 -3.38
C PRO A 128 9.04 5.88 -3.62
N GLY A 129 10.31 6.20 -3.37
CA GLY A 129 11.47 5.32 -3.53
C GLY A 129 12.27 5.61 -4.80
N LEU A 130 13.43 4.97 -4.93
CA LEU A 130 14.34 5.19 -6.05
C LEU A 130 14.11 4.20 -7.19
N ILE A 131 14.53 4.56 -8.41
CA ILE A 131 14.61 3.62 -9.54
C ILE A 131 15.30 2.31 -9.10
N GLY A 132 14.61 1.19 -9.31
CA GLY A 132 15.07 -0.15 -8.94
C GLY A 132 14.61 -0.62 -7.55
N ASP A 133 14.05 0.25 -6.72
CA ASP A 133 13.42 -0.15 -5.47
C ASP A 133 12.16 -0.98 -5.74
N THR A 134 11.85 -1.86 -4.81
CA THR A 134 10.63 -2.68 -4.87
C THR A 134 9.41 -1.81 -4.62
N CYS A 135 8.40 -1.93 -5.46
CA CYS A 135 7.14 -1.22 -5.32
C CYS A 135 5.96 -2.20 -5.47
N ASN A 136 4.73 -1.70 -5.53
CA ASN A 136 3.55 -2.49 -5.86
C ASN A 136 2.63 -1.65 -6.75
N ASP A 137 2.41 -2.06 -7.99
CA ASP A 137 1.61 -1.33 -8.98
C ASP A 137 0.12 -1.66 -8.90
N GLY A 138 -0.27 -2.49 -7.94
CA GLY A 138 -1.62 -3.01 -7.77
C GLY A 138 -2.00 -4.08 -8.80
N ASN A 139 -1.11 -4.44 -9.72
CA ASN A 139 -1.32 -5.48 -10.71
C ASN A 139 -0.81 -6.82 -10.19
N CYS A 140 -1.72 -7.80 -10.16
CA CYS A 140 -1.41 -9.12 -9.60
C CYS A 140 -0.84 -10.10 -10.62
N PHE A 141 -0.86 -9.71 -11.89
CA PHE A 141 -0.26 -10.47 -12.98
C PHE A 141 1.19 -10.07 -13.21
N THR A 142 1.72 -9.14 -12.43
CA THR A 142 3.13 -8.79 -12.44
C THR A 142 3.78 -9.31 -11.17
N LEU A 143 4.99 -9.83 -11.30
CA LEU A 143 5.86 -10.19 -10.19
C LEU A 143 7.11 -9.32 -10.22
N GLU A 144 7.73 -9.19 -9.05
CA GLU A 144 8.99 -8.45 -8.89
C GLU A 144 8.85 -7.00 -9.39
N ASP A 145 7.80 -6.31 -8.91
CA ASP A 145 7.53 -4.93 -9.28
C ASP A 145 8.68 -4.02 -8.81
N VAL A 146 9.17 -3.22 -9.75
CA VAL A 146 10.24 -2.26 -9.50
C VAL A 146 9.90 -0.90 -10.11
N ILE A 147 10.42 0.16 -9.49
CA ILE A 147 10.35 1.51 -10.05
C ILE A 147 11.24 1.56 -11.28
N THR A 148 10.62 1.78 -12.44
CA THR A 148 11.31 1.86 -13.74
C THR A 148 11.92 3.24 -13.98
N PRO A 149 12.82 3.41 -14.97
CA PRO A 149 13.36 4.72 -15.35
C PRO A 149 12.32 5.75 -15.81
N ASP A 150 11.11 5.31 -16.15
CA ASP A 150 9.98 6.18 -16.49
C ASP A 150 9.17 6.59 -15.26
N CYS A 151 9.64 6.27 -14.05
CA CYS A 151 8.98 6.50 -12.76
C CYS A 151 7.57 5.90 -12.72
N VAL A 152 7.48 4.66 -13.20
CA VAL A 152 6.27 3.85 -13.10
C VAL A 152 6.65 2.60 -12.34
N CYS A 153 5.84 2.25 -11.35
CA CYS A 153 5.90 0.93 -10.75
C CYS A 153 5.33 -0.08 -11.75
N THR A 154 6.15 -1.04 -12.18
CA THR A 154 5.71 -2.13 -13.06
C THR A 154 6.50 -3.39 -12.71
N GLY A 155 5.91 -4.57 -12.88
CA GLY A 155 6.64 -5.82 -12.77
C GLY A 155 6.65 -6.66 -14.05
N THR A 156 7.20 -7.86 -13.91
CA THR A 156 7.27 -8.83 -15.01
C THR A 156 5.97 -9.63 -15.11
N GLY A 157 5.31 -9.54 -16.26
CA GLY A 157 4.04 -10.24 -16.50
C GLY A 157 4.13 -11.77 -16.39
N THR A 158 3.27 -12.39 -15.59
CA THR A 158 3.11 -13.85 -15.43
C THR A 158 2.07 -14.46 -16.37
N GLY A 159 1.43 -13.66 -17.23
CA GLY A 159 0.40 -14.09 -18.18
C GLY A 159 -0.67 -13.01 -18.41
N GLU A 160 -1.48 -13.16 -19.45
CA GLU A 160 -2.57 -12.25 -19.79
C GLU A 160 -3.62 -12.19 -18.67
N GLU A 161 -4.21 -11.01 -18.47
CA GLU A 161 -5.29 -10.78 -17.50
C GLU A 161 -6.37 -11.87 -17.63
N GLY A 162 -6.70 -12.47 -16.48
CA GLY A 162 -7.42 -13.74 -16.34
C GLY A 162 -8.48 -14.00 -17.40
N SER A 163 -8.22 -15.00 -18.23
CA SER A 163 -9.20 -15.58 -19.16
C SER A 163 -9.56 -16.98 -18.70
N ILE A 164 -10.85 -17.33 -18.76
CA ILE A 164 -11.30 -18.70 -18.51
C ILE A 164 -11.16 -19.49 -19.80
N LEU A 165 -10.25 -20.47 -19.80
CA LEU A 165 -10.09 -21.44 -20.88
C LEU A 165 -11.06 -22.61 -20.65
N GLY A 166 -11.82 -22.96 -21.67
CA GLY A 166 -12.75 -24.09 -21.62
C GLY A 166 -13.73 -24.12 -22.78
N ASN A 167 -14.61 -25.11 -22.76
CA ASN A 167 -15.72 -25.21 -23.70
C ASN A 167 -16.79 -24.16 -23.36
N THR A 168 -17.22 -23.35 -24.32
CA THR A 168 -18.33 -22.40 -24.14
C THR A 168 -19.69 -22.99 -24.53
N ILE A 169 -19.71 -24.12 -25.25
CA ILE A 169 -20.92 -24.87 -25.60
C ILE A 169 -20.89 -26.22 -24.89
N LEU A 170 -21.94 -26.52 -24.13
CA LEU A 170 -22.04 -27.68 -23.25
C LEU A 170 -23.27 -28.53 -23.62
N ALA A 171 -23.08 -29.81 -23.86
CA ALA A 171 -24.18 -30.78 -23.89
C ALA A 171 -24.63 -31.15 -22.46
N ASP A 172 -25.92 -31.30 -22.25
CA ASP A 172 -26.50 -31.61 -20.93
C ASP A 172 -26.01 -32.94 -20.35
N GLY A 173 -25.87 -33.01 -19.02
CA GLY A 173 -25.45 -34.21 -18.31
C GLY A 173 -23.98 -34.60 -18.45
N LEU A 174 -23.18 -33.88 -19.23
CA LEU A 174 -21.73 -34.08 -19.35
C LEU A 174 -20.94 -33.08 -18.50
N SER A 175 -19.77 -33.52 -18.04
CA SER A 175 -18.82 -32.69 -17.28
C SER A 175 -17.81 -32.03 -18.21
N TYR A 176 -17.73 -30.70 -18.10
CA TYR A 176 -16.78 -29.86 -18.82
C TYR A 176 -15.81 -29.21 -17.84
N TRP A 177 -14.60 -28.94 -18.33
CA TRP A 177 -13.49 -28.47 -17.50
C TRP A 177 -13.07 -27.08 -17.94
N PHE A 178 -12.75 -26.26 -16.95
CA PHE A 178 -12.37 -24.87 -17.09
C PHE A 178 -11.11 -24.60 -16.27
N SER A 179 -10.23 -23.78 -16.79
CA SER A 179 -9.03 -23.34 -16.07
C SER A 179 -8.77 -21.86 -16.32
N THR A 180 -8.16 -21.20 -15.35
CA THR A 180 -7.58 -19.87 -15.49
C THR A 180 -6.07 -19.96 -15.22
N THR A 181 -5.35 -18.87 -15.48
CA THR A 181 -3.94 -18.76 -15.12
C THR A 181 -3.78 -18.93 -13.61
N ASP A 182 -2.91 -19.86 -13.19
CA ASP A 182 -2.61 -20.10 -11.79
C ASP A 182 -1.67 -19.02 -11.26
N VAL A 183 -2.06 -18.41 -10.14
CA VAL A 183 -1.37 -17.33 -9.45
C VAL A 183 -0.93 -17.91 -8.10
N VAL A 184 0.38 -18.06 -7.94
CA VAL A 184 0.95 -18.71 -6.77
C VAL A 184 0.56 -17.94 -5.51
N GLY A 185 -0.09 -18.63 -4.56
CA GLY A 185 -0.53 -18.03 -3.29
C GLY A 185 -1.95 -17.43 -3.32
N ALA A 186 -2.59 -17.33 -4.48
CA ALA A 186 -3.95 -16.82 -4.57
C ALA A 186 -5.00 -17.85 -4.08
N GLN A 187 -6.09 -17.34 -3.53
CA GLN A 187 -7.29 -18.08 -3.19
C GLN A 187 -8.33 -17.91 -4.29
N TYR A 188 -8.93 -19.00 -4.76
CA TYR A 188 -9.85 -18.98 -5.89
C TYR A 188 -11.29 -19.25 -5.46
N THR A 189 -12.23 -18.45 -5.96
CA THR A 189 -13.67 -18.66 -5.79
C THR A 189 -14.34 -18.67 -7.17
N TRP A 190 -14.97 -19.80 -7.49
CA TRP A 190 -15.70 -20.01 -8.74
C TRP A 190 -17.21 -19.87 -8.50
N SER A 191 -17.93 -19.30 -9.46
CA SER A 191 -19.39 -19.12 -9.39
C SER A 191 -20.04 -19.22 -10.77
N ILE A 192 -21.33 -19.57 -10.79
CA ILE A 192 -22.17 -19.56 -12.00
C ILE A 192 -23.27 -18.52 -11.78
N LEU A 193 -23.39 -17.56 -12.69
CA LEU A 193 -24.32 -16.44 -12.62
C LEU A 193 -25.28 -16.43 -13.82
N PRO A 194 -26.49 -15.86 -13.70
CA PRO A 194 -27.16 -15.47 -12.46
C PRO A 194 -27.87 -16.65 -11.75
N ASN A 195 -28.01 -17.81 -12.41
CA ASN A 195 -28.84 -18.94 -11.94
C ASN A 195 -28.08 -20.27 -11.96
N ALA A 196 -27.47 -20.65 -10.83
CA ALA A 196 -26.78 -21.93 -10.67
C ALA A 196 -27.71 -23.13 -10.36
N VAL A 197 -29.03 -22.96 -10.39
CA VAL A 197 -29.98 -24.02 -10.00
C VAL A 197 -29.86 -25.22 -10.95
N GLY A 198 -29.53 -26.38 -10.40
CA GLY A 198 -29.36 -27.62 -11.16
C GLY A 198 -27.96 -27.81 -11.77
N TRP A 199 -27.11 -26.79 -11.73
CA TRP A 199 -25.70 -26.89 -12.15
C TRP A 199 -24.87 -27.55 -11.06
N GLN A 200 -23.93 -28.41 -11.45
CA GLN A 200 -22.91 -28.91 -10.53
C GLN A 200 -21.59 -28.21 -10.84
N LEU A 201 -21.09 -27.43 -9.88
CA LEU A 201 -19.78 -26.77 -9.93
C LEU A 201 -18.87 -27.41 -8.87
N ASN A 202 -17.72 -27.91 -9.30
CA ASN A 202 -16.70 -28.43 -8.40
C ASN A 202 -15.35 -27.84 -8.80
N ALA A 203 -14.74 -27.10 -7.88
CA ALA A 203 -13.55 -26.28 -8.16
C ALA A 203 -12.47 -26.49 -7.11
N GLN A 204 -11.21 -26.40 -7.55
CA GLN A 204 -10.04 -26.47 -6.69
C GLN A 204 -8.92 -25.62 -7.31
N GLY A 205 -8.57 -24.52 -6.64
CA GLY A 205 -7.59 -23.55 -7.16
C GLY A 205 -8.02 -22.93 -8.49
N ALA A 206 -7.07 -22.82 -9.42
CA ALA A 206 -7.28 -22.24 -10.76
C ALA A 206 -8.07 -23.13 -11.74
N VAL A 207 -8.68 -24.24 -11.29
CA VAL A 207 -9.41 -25.18 -12.15
C VAL A 207 -10.79 -25.49 -11.58
N ALA A 208 -11.79 -25.59 -12.46
CA ALA A 208 -13.15 -26.00 -12.12
C ALA A 208 -13.73 -27.00 -13.13
N SER A 209 -14.71 -27.76 -12.67
CA SER A 209 -15.56 -28.61 -13.49
C SER A 209 -17.02 -28.21 -13.33
N VAL A 210 -17.74 -28.23 -14.45
CA VAL A 210 -19.14 -27.84 -14.53
C VAL A 210 -19.93 -28.96 -15.21
N VAL A 211 -21.08 -29.32 -14.63
CA VAL A 211 -22.08 -30.19 -15.26
C VAL A 211 -23.35 -29.37 -15.45
N ALA A 212 -23.79 -29.28 -16.71
CA ALA A 212 -25.00 -28.57 -17.07
C ALA A 212 -26.25 -29.42 -16.76
N PRO A 213 -27.33 -28.81 -16.23
CA PRO A 213 -28.62 -29.48 -16.08
C PRO A 213 -29.25 -29.76 -17.46
N SER A 214 -30.23 -30.67 -17.49
CA SER A 214 -31.03 -31.02 -18.68
C SER A 214 -32.05 -29.93 -19.03
N SER A 215 -31.56 -28.71 -19.27
CA SER A 215 -32.36 -27.56 -19.67
C SER A 215 -31.48 -26.56 -20.41
N ASN A 216 -31.97 -26.02 -21.53
CA ASN A 216 -31.29 -24.92 -22.21
C ASN A 216 -31.21 -23.71 -21.28
N ALA A 217 -29.99 -23.27 -20.98
CA ALA A 217 -29.71 -22.10 -20.18
C ALA A 217 -28.49 -21.38 -20.74
N GLU A 218 -28.53 -20.05 -20.67
CA GLU A 218 -27.39 -19.18 -20.89
C GLU A 218 -26.95 -18.67 -19.52
N VAL A 219 -25.73 -18.99 -19.13
CA VAL A 219 -25.15 -18.61 -17.83
C VAL A 219 -23.72 -18.13 -18.05
N GLU A 220 -23.17 -17.44 -17.07
CA GLU A 220 -21.75 -17.09 -17.04
C GLU A 220 -21.05 -17.91 -15.96
N LEU A 221 -19.93 -18.52 -16.33
CA LEU A 221 -18.98 -19.07 -15.36
C LEU A 221 -17.98 -17.98 -15.03
N CYS A 222 -17.87 -17.66 -13.74
CA CYS A 222 -16.94 -16.67 -13.25
C CYS A 222 -15.93 -17.30 -12.29
N VAL A 223 -14.72 -16.75 -12.28
CA VAL A 223 -13.67 -17.04 -11.29
C VAL A 223 -13.15 -15.74 -10.71
N SER A 224 -12.98 -15.72 -9.40
CA SER A 224 -12.27 -14.67 -8.69
C SER A 224 -11.03 -15.25 -8.01
N ALA A 225 -9.90 -14.58 -8.13
CA ALA A 225 -8.66 -14.94 -7.45
C ALA A 225 -8.24 -13.80 -6.51
N THR A 226 -8.06 -14.12 -5.23
CA THR A 226 -7.69 -13.16 -4.18
C THR A 226 -6.32 -13.46 -3.62
N LEU A 227 -5.40 -12.50 -3.67
CA LEU A 227 -4.07 -12.60 -3.03
C LEU A 227 -4.05 -11.73 -1.76
N ASN A 228 -3.54 -12.29 -0.65
CA ASN A 228 -3.39 -11.59 0.63
C ASN A 228 -4.67 -10.90 1.11
N ASP A 229 -5.76 -11.66 1.18
CA ASP A 229 -7.05 -11.32 1.81
C ASP A 229 -7.83 -10.08 1.33
N THR A 230 -7.33 -9.26 0.39
CA THR A 230 -8.10 -8.27 -0.41
C THR A 230 -7.25 -7.37 -1.31
N ILE A 231 -5.91 -7.39 -1.19
CA ILE A 231 -5.04 -6.45 -1.91
C ILE A 231 -5.18 -6.61 -3.43
N CYS A 232 -5.50 -7.82 -3.88
CA CYS A 232 -5.70 -8.13 -5.28
C CYS A 232 -6.95 -8.99 -5.45
N VAL A 233 -7.88 -8.58 -6.33
CA VAL A 233 -9.01 -9.40 -6.79
C VAL A 233 -9.04 -9.39 -8.32
N VAL A 234 -8.66 -10.52 -8.92
CA VAL A 234 -8.84 -10.74 -10.36
C VAL A 234 -10.19 -11.40 -10.56
N GLN A 235 -11.03 -10.86 -11.45
CA GLN A 235 -12.28 -11.51 -11.85
C GLN A 235 -12.31 -11.74 -13.36
N ALA A 236 -12.65 -12.96 -13.75
CA ALA A 236 -12.88 -13.34 -15.14
C ALA A 236 -14.23 -14.04 -15.26
N CYS A 237 -14.95 -13.82 -16.36
CA CYS A 237 -16.21 -14.49 -16.65
C CYS A 237 -16.24 -14.93 -18.11
N THR A 238 -16.86 -16.07 -18.38
CA THR A 238 -17.07 -16.58 -19.75
C THR A 238 -18.50 -17.09 -19.91
N PRO A 239 -19.19 -16.77 -21.03
CA PRO A 239 -20.54 -17.26 -21.27
C PRO A 239 -20.54 -18.75 -21.62
N LEU A 240 -21.51 -19.47 -21.08
CA LEU A 240 -21.79 -20.88 -21.32
C LEU A 240 -23.16 -21.05 -21.96
N PHE A 241 -23.21 -21.84 -23.02
CA PHE A 241 -24.43 -22.18 -23.77
C PHE A 241 -24.71 -23.68 -23.63
N VAL A 242 -25.85 -24.03 -23.03
CA VAL A 242 -26.26 -25.44 -22.93
C VAL A 242 -27.11 -25.84 -24.13
N MET A 243 -26.74 -26.96 -24.75
CA MET A 243 -27.55 -27.63 -25.78
C MET A 243 -28.15 -28.92 -25.21
N ASP A 244 -29.48 -29.01 -25.26
CA ASP A 244 -30.24 -30.23 -24.95
C ASP A 244 -29.98 -31.32 -26.01
N VAL A 245 -29.25 -32.37 -25.63
CA VAL A 245 -29.06 -33.59 -26.43
C VAL A 245 -29.98 -34.73 -25.98
N GLY A 246 -30.93 -34.48 -25.07
CA GLY A 246 -31.93 -35.43 -24.56
C GLY A 246 -32.88 -36.02 -25.61
N SER A 247 -32.80 -35.56 -26.86
CA SER A 247 -33.48 -36.16 -28.01
C SER A 247 -32.60 -37.07 -28.88
N MET A 248 -31.31 -37.20 -28.55
CA MET A 248 -30.42 -38.20 -29.15
C MET A 248 -30.32 -39.41 -28.22
N PRO A 249 -30.27 -40.65 -28.73
CA PRO A 249 -30.03 -41.81 -27.88
C PRO A 249 -28.70 -41.60 -27.16
N MET A 250 -28.77 -41.26 -25.88
CA MET A 250 -27.62 -41.12 -24.99
C MET A 250 -26.83 -42.43 -25.02
N PRO A 251 -25.50 -42.43 -25.24
CA PRO A 251 -24.70 -43.51 -24.74
C PRO A 251 -24.85 -43.50 -23.22
N THR A 252 -25.30 -44.62 -22.67
CA THR A 252 -25.25 -44.93 -21.24
C THR A 252 -23.89 -44.53 -20.65
N LEU A 253 -23.79 -44.26 -19.35
CA LEU A 253 -22.51 -44.13 -18.64
C LEU A 253 -21.67 -45.41 -18.87
N VAL A 254 -20.84 -45.48 -19.92
CA VAL A 254 -20.35 -46.80 -20.38
C VAL A 254 -19.17 -47.31 -19.54
N HIS A 255 -18.32 -46.49 -18.94
CA HIS A 255 -16.99 -47.04 -18.61
C HIS A 255 -16.73 -47.49 -17.18
N GLY A 256 -17.64 -47.28 -16.22
CA GLY A 256 -17.44 -47.75 -14.85
C GLY A 256 -16.14 -47.29 -14.15
N ILE A 257 -15.33 -46.43 -14.76
CA ILE A 257 -14.10 -45.87 -14.21
C ILE A 257 -14.44 -44.51 -13.57
N THR A 258 -13.98 -44.31 -12.35
CA THR A 258 -14.09 -43.04 -11.62
C THR A 258 -12.70 -42.51 -11.29
N ILE A 259 -12.53 -41.20 -11.36
CA ILE A 259 -11.29 -40.50 -11.01
C ILE A 259 -11.54 -39.70 -9.73
N ARG A 260 -10.76 -39.93 -8.67
CA ARG A 260 -10.97 -39.26 -7.36
C ARG A 260 -9.65 -38.97 -6.63
N PRO A 261 -9.44 -37.77 -6.04
CA PRO A 261 -10.20 -36.56 -6.34
C PRO A 261 -9.99 -36.12 -7.80
N ASN A 262 -10.96 -35.40 -8.37
CA ASN A 262 -10.83 -34.77 -9.68
C ASN A 262 -11.72 -33.51 -9.67
N PRO A 263 -11.16 -32.28 -9.69
CA PRO A 263 -9.73 -31.92 -9.80
C PRO A 263 -8.86 -32.45 -8.64
N SER A 264 -7.54 -32.49 -8.83
CA SER A 264 -6.56 -32.94 -7.83
C SER A 264 -5.29 -32.09 -7.86
N ASP A 265 -4.47 -32.10 -6.80
CA ASP A 265 -3.13 -31.48 -6.80
C ASP A 265 -2.08 -32.38 -7.47
N GLY A 266 -2.45 -33.03 -8.57
CA GLY A 266 -1.59 -33.96 -9.32
C GLY A 266 -1.60 -35.39 -8.82
N ARG A 267 -2.31 -35.69 -7.73
CA ARG A 267 -2.51 -37.05 -7.19
C ARG A 267 -3.97 -37.44 -7.20
N PHE A 268 -4.30 -38.45 -8.00
CA PHE A 268 -5.66 -38.98 -8.10
C PHE A 268 -5.67 -40.50 -8.24
N GLU A 269 -6.76 -41.11 -7.85
CA GLU A 269 -6.99 -42.54 -7.96
C GLU A 269 -7.95 -42.83 -9.12
N LEU A 270 -7.57 -43.75 -10.00
CA LEU A 270 -8.46 -44.37 -10.98
C LEU A 270 -9.08 -45.61 -10.34
N ARG A 271 -10.40 -45.60 -10.14
CA ARG A 271 -11.16 -46.73 -9.60
C ARG A 271 -12.10 -47.31 -10.63
N ARG A 272 -11.92 -48.59 -10.93
CA ARG A 272 -12.84 -49.36 -11.79
C ARG A 272 -14.03 -49.90 -11.03
N SER A 273 -15.16 -49.98 -11.71
CA SER A 273 -16.38 -50.62 -11.22
C SER A 273 -16.14 -52.12 -11.07
N THR A 274 -16.79 -52.71 -10.07
CA THR A 274 -16.77 -54.17 -9.84
C THR A 274 -17.47 -54.94 -10.95
N GLN A 275 -18.27 -54.28 -11.78
CA GLN A 275 -18.96 -54.89 -12.92
C GLN A 275 -18.10 -55.00 -14.18
N MET A 276 -16.93 -54.35 -14.23
CA MET A 276 -16.02 -54.46 -15.37
C MET A 276 -15.28 -55.79 -15.31
N SER A 277 -15.24 -56.51 -16.43
CA SER A 277 -14.50 -57.77 -16.57
C SER A 277 -13.21 -57.56 -17.37
N GLY A 278 -12.20 -58.38 -17.10
CA GLY A 278 -10.93 -58.36 -17.84
C GLY A 278 -9.93 -57.27 -17.43
N PRO A 279 -8.76 -57.24 -18.09
CA PRO A 279 -7.73 -56.23 -17.88
C PRO A 279 -8.19 -54.90 -18.47
N VAL A 280 -8.03 -53.83 -17.70
CA VAL A 280 -8.26 -52.46 -18.16
C VAL A 280 -6.89 -51.80 -18.28
N LEU A 281 -6.58 -51.26 -19.45
CA LEU A 281 -5.37 -50.48 -19.69
C LEU A 281 -5.72 -49.00 -19.58
N PHE A 282 -4.78 -48.19 -19.10
CA PHE A 282 -4.91 -46.74 -19.16
C PHE A 282 -3.59 -46.09 -19.60
N GLU A 283 -3.69 -44.92 -20.19
CA GLU A 283 -2.58 -44.04 -20.55
C GLU A 283 -2.99 -42.61 -20.18
N VAL A 284 -2.07 -41.82 -19.63
CA VAL A 284 -2.34 -40.40 -19.34
C VAL A 284 -1.56 -39.53 -20.30
N LEU A 285 -2.27 -38.66 -21.01
CA LEU A 285 -1.71 -37.73 -21.99
C LEU A 285 -1.85 -36.29 -21.49
N ASP A 286 -0.91 -35.42 -21.85
CA ASP A 286 -1.06 -33.97 -21.70
C ASP A 286 -2.06 -33.39 -22.72
N ALA A 287 -2.33 -32.09 -22.62
CA ALA A 287 -3.25 -31.39 -23.53
C ALA A 287 -2.81 -31.42 -25.01
N MET A 288 -1.52 -31.67 -25.28
CA MET A 288 -0.97 -31.81 -26.63
C MET A 288 -0.94 -33.26 -27.10
N GLY A 289 -1.49 -34.20 -26.31
CA GLY A 289 -1.56 -35.62 -26.64
C GLY A 289 -0.26 -36.39 -26.40
N ARG A 290 0.73 -35.83 -25.70
CA ARG A 290 1.97 -36.53 -25.34
C ARG A 290 1.76 -37.39 -24.12
N SER A 291 2.31 -38.59 -24.13
CA SER A 291 2.19 -39.55 -23.02
C SER A 291 2.99 -39.07 -21.80
N VAL A 292 2.29 -38.81 -20.70
CA VAL A 292 2.83 -38.41 -19.40
C VAL A 292 2.96 -39.64 -18.50
N ILE A 293 1.95 -40.51 -18.52
CA ILE A 293 2.00 -41.86 -17.94
C ILE A 293 1.78 -42.85 -19.08
N PRO A 294 2.76 -43.73 -19.37
CA PRO A 294 2.63 -44.70 -20.45
C PRO A 294 1.52 -45.71 -20.18
N THR A 295 1.14 -46.44 -21.23
CA THR A 295 0.09 -47.47 -21.14
C THR A 295 0.40 -48.47 -20.03
N THR A 296 -0.47 -48.53 -19.03
CA THR A 296 -0.33 -49.32 -17.80
C THR A 296 -1.61 -50.11 -17.52
N VAL A 297 -1.48 -51.28 -16.88
CA VAL A 297 -2.63 -52.08 -16.44
C VAL A 297 -3.21 -51.49 -15.15
N MET A 298 -4.50 -51.21 -15.15
CA MET A 298 -5.24 -50.73 -13.98
C MET A 298 -5.46 -51.86 -12.96
N SER A 299 -5.16 -51.57 -11.70
CA SER A 299 -5.45 -52.45 -10.57
C SER A 299 -6.96 -52.62 -10.34
N SER A 300 -7.34 -53.80 -9.84
CA SER A 300 -8.73 -54.13 -9.47
C SER A 300 -9.23 -53.39 -8.23
N THR A 301 -8.34 -52.89 -7.38
CA THR A 301 -8.70 -52.16 -6.14
C THR A 301 -8.68 -50.64 -6.31
N GLY A 302 -8.14 -50.16 -7.43
CA GLY A 302 -7.83 -48.75 -7.65
C GLY A 302 -6.34 -48.54 -7.94
N THR A 303 -6.03 -47.59 -8.81
CA THR A 303 -4.66 -47.25 -9.23
C THR A 303 -4.38 -45.80 -8.89
N LEU A 304 -3.44 -45.57 -7.97
CA LEU A 304 -2.98 -44.23 -7.65
C LEU A 304 -2.09 -43.71 -8.77
N ILE A 305 -2.38 -42.50 -9.24
CA ILE A 305 -1.62 -41.77 -10.24
C ILE A 305 -1.01 -40.56 -9.56
N ASP A 306 0.27 -40.33 -9.82
CA ASP A 306 1.00 -39.13 -9.41
C ASP A 306 1.60 -38.51 -10.67
N LEU A 307 1.16 -37.31 -11.01
CA LEU A 307 1.65 -36.55 -12.15
C LEU A 307 2.95 -35.78 -11.85
N GLY A 308 3.47 -35.85 -10.62
CA GLY A 308 4.79 -35.35 -10.24
C GLY A 308 5.07 -33.93 -10.76
N PRO A 309 6.10 -33.74 -11.62
CA PRO A 309 6.53 -32.43 -12.13
C PRO A 309 5.69 -31.89 -13.31
N ALA A 310 4.67 -32.62 -13.77
CA ALA A 310 3.88 -32.16 -14.91
C ALA A 310 3.11 -30.87 -14.55
N SER A 311 3.00 -29.92 -15.48
CA SER A 311 2.41 -28.61 -15.21
C SER A 311 0.93 -28.70 -14.79
N PRO A 312 0.39 -27.74 -14.01
CA PRO A 312 -1.05 -27.62 -13.81
C PRO A 312 -1.81 -27.58 -15.14
N GLY A 313 -3.01 -28.15 -15.18
CA GLY A 313 -3.82 -28.20 -16.38
C GLY A 313 -4.67 -29.46 -16.54
N VAL A 314 -5.21 -29.64 -17.74
CA VAL A 314 -6.09 -30.76 -18.09
C VAL A 314 -5.31 -31.88 -18.77
N TYR A 315 -5.54 -33.10 -18.33
CA TYR A 315 -4.93 -34.33 -18.81
C TYR A 315 -6.01 -35.26 -19.37
N LEU A 316 -5.66 -36.02 -20.41
CA LEU A 316 -6.54 -37.02 -21.01
C LEU A 316 -6.16 -38.40 -20.50
N VAL A 317 -7.07 -39.08 -19.81
CA VAL A 317 -6.90 -40.46 -19.37
C VAL A 317 -7.58 -41.37 -20.39
N LYS A 318 -6.77 -41.96 -21.27
CA LYS A 318 -7.22 -42.89 -22.29
C LYS A 318 -7.31 -44.29 -21.69
N ILE A 319 -8.52 -44.80 -21.56
CA ILE A 319 -8.83 -46.15 -21.07
C ILE A 319 -9.01 -47.10 -22.27
N ARG A 320 -8.56 -48.34 -22.14
CA ARG A 320 -8.93 -49.44 -23.05
C ARG A 320 -9.35 -50.65 -22.23
N ASP A 321 -10.51 -51.18 -22.55
CA ASP A 321 -11.07 -52.38 -21.92
C ASP A 321 -11.62 -53.34 -22.99
N SER A 322 -12.47 -54.28 -22.58
CA SER A 322 -13.11 -55.24 -23.48
C SER A 322 -14.18 -54.62 -24.39
N GLU A 323 -14.71 -53.46 -24.05
CA GLU A 323 -15.79 -52.78 -24.78
C GLU A 323 -15.24 -51.74 -25.76
N GLY A 324 -14.05 -51.21 -25.52
CA GLY A 324 -13.36 -50.36 -26.49
C GLY A 324 -12.29 -49.46 -25.89
N ALA A 325 -12.06 -48.33 -26.55
CA ALA A 325 -11.16 -47.29 -26.09
C ALA A 325 -11.96 -46.02 -25.78
N HIS A 326 -11.67 -45.42 -24.62
CA HIS A 326 -12.45 -44.36 -24.02
C HIS A 326 -11.51 -43.30 -23.48
N VAL A 327 -11.98 -42.05 -23.40
CA VAL A 327 -11.16 -40.95 -22.92
C VAL A 327 -11.92 -40.25 -21.81
N LEU A 328 -11.28 -40.19 -20.65
CA LEU A 328 -11.72 -39.39 -19.51
C LEU A 328 -10.80 -38.18 -19.37
N ARG A 329 -11.24 -37.16 -18.65
CA ARG A 329 -10.44 -35.98 -18.35
C ARG A 329 -10.10 -35.95 -16.87
N ALA A 330 -8.83 -35.71 -16.56
CA ALA A 330 -8.33 -35.50 -15.21
C ALA A 330 -7.70 -34.10 -15.13
N ALA A 331 -7.87 -33.42 -13.99
CA ALA A 331 -7.34 -32.08 -13.79
C ALA A 331 -6.31 -32.03 -12.65
N LYS A 332 -5.22 -31.30 -12.90
CA LYS A 332 -4.18 -30.95 -11.95
C LYS A 332 -4.25 -29.45 -11.61
N SER A 333 -4.51 -29.10 -10.35
CA SER A 333 -4.63 -27.72 -9.86
C SER A 333 -3.30 -27.07 -9.49
N ARG A 334 -2.31 -27.85 -9.04
CA ARG A 334 -0.96 -27.43 -8.63
C ARG A 334 0.03 -28.53 -8.93
#